data_AF-A0A3B8VRJ3-F1
#
_entry.id   AF-A0A3B8VRJ3-F1
#
_cell.length_a   1.000
_cell.length_b   1.000
_cell.length_c   1.000
_cell.angle_alpha   90.00
_cell.angle_beta   90.00
_cell.angle_gamma   90.00
#
_symmetry.space_group_name_H-M   'P 1'
#
loop_
_entity.id
_entity.type
_entity.pdbx_description
1 polymer ?
#
loop_
_entity_poly.entity_id
_entity_poly.type
_entity_poly.pdbx_seq_one_letter_code
_entity_poly.pdbx_strand_id
1 'polypeptide(L)'
;VAENDLAYKKALYSGHAVAAVAATSVYIAEEALDLIEVDYEVLTPVLDVQEAMKDSAPILHENLTTMFRTGNFARGDDTGIKGNIAGHVQAAQGDVEEGFKQADIIVERELTTSMVHQGYIEPFAATAFWSPDDHLTIWASTQNAFGMRATASAILGLPESRIKVVQLEVGGGFGGKGTGYMEPVAALLSKKSAAPVKIVMTRKEVFEGTGPTSGTFMRCKIGVDNDGYIKAAHIYMAYEAGAYPGSPVGGGAFPALGAYKIDNILVDGYDVVVNKPKTQSYRAPGQPQSAHAVETVMDEIAEKLGMDPMELRLKNAVHEGDMSPT
;
A
#
# COMPACT_ATOMS: atom_id res chain seq x y z
N VAL A 1 -4.57 -7.43 -11.44
CA VAL A 1 -3.08 -7.56 -11.45
C VAL A 1 -2.54 -7.13 -12.79
N ALA A 2 -2.89 -7.82 -13.89
CA ALA A 2 -2.47 -7.43 -15.25
C ALA A 2 -2.77 -5.95 -15.60
N GLU A 3 -3.91 -5.42 -15.16
CA GLU A 3 -4.31 -4.04 -15.45
C GLU A 3 -3.40 -2.96 -14.86
N ASN A 4 -2.57 -3.28 -13.85
CA ASN A 4 -1.58 -2.35 -13.30
C ASN A 4 -0.23 -2.43 -14.05
N ASP A 5 0.04 -3.54 -14.75
CA ASP A 5 1.30 -3.75 -15.49
C ASP A 5 1.23 -3.08 -16.86
N LEU A 6 0.05 -3.14 -17.50
CA LEU A 6 -0.30 -2.37 -18.69
C LEU A 6 -1.75 -1.92 -18.59
N ALA A 7 -1.97 -0.62 -18.77
CA ALA A 7 -3.28 -0.01 -18.85
C ALA A 7 -4.08 -0.65 -19.99
N TYR A 8 -5.36 -0.93 -19.72
CA TYR A 8 -6.26 -1.50 -20.71
C TYR A 8 -7.33 -0.48 -21.14
N LYS A 9 -8.35 -0.25 -20.30
CA LYS A 9 -9.45 0.67 -20.62
C LYS A 9 -9.22 2.11 -20.14
N LYS A 10 -8.49 2.27 -19.03
CA LYS A 10 -8.24 3.57 -18.39
C LYS A 10 -6.80 3.60 -17.90
N ALA A 11 -6.06 4.65 -18.23
CA ALA A 11 -4.81 4.97 -17.55
C ALA A 11 -5.14 5.73 -16.26
N LEU A 12 -4.92 5.10 -15.11
CA LEU A 12 -5.37 5.62 -13.81
C LEU A 12 -4.40 6.58 -13.12
N TYR A 13 -3.15 6.68 -13.58
CA TYR A 13 -2.14 7.57 -12.99
C TYR A 13 -1.07 7.95 -14.02
N SER A 14 -0.37 9.06 -13.78
CA SER A 14 0.78 9.46 -14.59
C SER A 14 1.92 8.47 -14.40
N GLY A 15 2.44 7.90 -15.50
CA GLY A 15 3.45 6.84 -15.47
C GLY A 15 2.88 5.42 -15.61
N HIS A 16 1.55 5.27 -15.72
CA HIS A 16 0.94 3.98 -16.00
C HIS A 16 1.30 3.52 -17.42
N ALA A 17 1.99 2.39 -17.55
CA ALA A 17 2.40 1.86 -18.84
C ALA A 17 1.19 1.54 -19.73
N VAL A 18 1.26 1.86 -21.02
CA VAL A 18 0.13 1.71 -21.98
C VAL A 18 0.52 0.82 -23.16
N ALA A 19 1.77 0.91 -23.59
CA ALA A 19 2.33 0.10 -24.67
C ALA A 19 3.79 -0.24 -24.35
N ALA A 20 4.33 -1.20 -25.08
CA ALA A 20 5.74 -1.58 -24.99
C ALA A 20 6.28 -1.97 -26.36
N VAL A 21 7.56 -1.69 -26.59
CA VAL A 21 8.27 -2.01 -27.82
C VAL A 21 9.46 -2.92 -27.51
N ALA A 22 9.84 -3.75 -28.47
CA ALA A 22 11.08 -4.50 -28.44
C ALA A 22 11.91 -4.16 -29.67
N ALA A 23 13.18 -3.82 -29.47
CA ALA A 23 14.12 -3.51 -30.53
C ALA A 23 15.50 -4.12 -30.22
N THR A 24 16.39 -4.11 -31.20
CA THR A 24 17.76 -4.64 -31.07
C THR A 24 18.70 -3.69 -30.31
N SER A 25 18.26 -2.46 -30.02
CA SER A 25 18.96 -1.52 -29.15
C SER A 25 17.98 -0.60 -28.43
N VAL A 26 18.42 0.00 -27.31
CA VAL A 26 17.59 0.95 -26.54
C VAL A 26 17.25 2.21 -27.37
N TYR A 27 18.17 2.70 -28.19
CA TYR A 27 17.95 3.89 -29.01
C TYR A 27 16.82 3.69 -30.03
N ILE A 28 16.78 2.53 -30.69
CA ILE A 28 15.69 2.18 -31.61
C ILE A 28 14.37 2.00 -30.84
N ALA A 29 14.42 1.46 -29.63
CA ALA A 29 13.22 1.35 -28.79
C ALA A 29 12.66 2.73 -28.42
N GLU A 30 13.51 3.68 -28.01
CA GLU A 30 13.11 5.06 -27.72
C GLU A 30 12.51 5.75 -28.95
N GLU A 31 13.17 5.69 -30.11
CA GLU A 31 12.63 6.23 -31.37
C GLU A 31 11.30 5.58 -31.75
N ALA A 32 11.14 4.27 -31.53
CA ALA A 32 9.89 3.57 -31.83
C ALA A 32 8.76 3.94 -30.86
N LEU A 33 9.07 4.27 -29.60
CA LEU A 33 8.07 4.76 -28.63
C LEU A 33 7.53 6.14 -29.05
N ASP A 34 8.36 7.02 -29.59
CA ASP A 34 7.95 8.35 -30.07
C ASP A 34 6.98 8.30 -31.27
N LEU A 35 6.90 7.16 -31.95
CA LEU A 35 5.96 6.93 -33.06
C LEU A 35 4.59 6.42 -32.60
N ILE A 36 4.42 6.10 -31.32
CA ILE A 36 3.15 5.61 -30.77
C ILE A 36 2.27 6.82 -30.42
N GLU A 37 1.16 6.96 -31.14
CA GLU A 37 0.11 7.92 -30.81
C GLU A 37 -0.96 7.25 -29.94
N VAL A 38 -1.36 7.93 -28.85
CA VAL A 38 -2.42 7.47 -27.94
C VAL A 38 -3.43 8.60 -27.74
N ASP A 39 -4.66 8.37 -28.16
CA ASP A 39 -5.77 9.29 -27.97
C ASP A 39 -6.46 9.04 -26.62
N TYR A 40 -6.53 10.08 -25.78
CA TYR A 40 -7.18 10.03 -24.47
C TYR A 40 -8.42 10.93 -24.42
N GLU A 41 -9.48 10.42 -23.79
CA GLU A 41 -10.47 11.26 -23.12
C GLU A 41 -9.94 11.56 -21.71
N VAL A 42 -9.58 12.82 -21.44
CA VAL A 42 -9.01 13.21 -20.14
C VAL A 42 -10.12 13.32 -19.11
N LEU A 43 -10.04 12.50 -18.06
CA LEU A 43 -10.96 12.49 -16.94
C LEU A 43 -10.41 13.28 -15.75
N THR A 44 -11.30 13.77 -14.87
CA THR A 44 -10.90 14.44 -13.63
C THR A 44 -10.32 13.42 -12.63
N PRO A 45 -9.04 13.54 -12.23
CA PRO A 45 -8.46 12.66 -11.23
C PRO A 45 -8.86 13.07 -9.81
N VAL A 46 -8.83 12.12 -8.88
CA VAL A 46 -8.86 12.37 -7.44
C VAL A 46 -7.54 11.92 -6.82
N LEU A 47 -6.85 12.83 -6.13
CA LEU A 47 -5.48 12.64 -5.66
C LEU A 47 -5.34 12.72 -4.13
N ASP A 48 -6.41 13.04 -3.42
CA ASP A 48 -6.43 13.13 -1.97
C ASP A 48 -7.37 12.06 -1.40
N VAL A 49 -6.96 11.45 -0.30
CA VAL A 49 -7.69 10.35 0.33
C VAL A 49 -9.06 10.76 0.84
N GLN A 50 -9.19 11.95 1.44
CA GLN A 50 -10.46 12.42 1.99
C GLN A 50 -11.41 12.83 0.86
N GLU A 51 -10.89 13.49 -0.18
CA GLU A 51 -11.66 13.80 -1.38
C GLU A 51 -12.18 12.53 -2.06
N ALA A 52 -11.36 11.48 -2.16
CA ALA A 52 -11.75 10.20 -2.78
C ALA A 52 -12.87 9.48 -2.02
N MET A 53 -13.00 9.70 -0.71
CA MET A 53 -14.03 9.08 0.14
C MET A 53 -15.39 9.79 0.07
N LYS A 54 -15.49 10.97 -0.58
CA LYS A 54 -16.77 11.68 -0.72
C LYS A 54 -17.67 11.00 -1.74
N ASP A 55 -18.98 10.99 -1.48
CA ASP A 55 -20.00 10.44 -2.40
C ASP A 55 -19.98 11.11 -3.80
N SER A 56 -19.47 12.34 -3.89
CA SER A 56 -19.36 13.10 -5.14
C SER A 56 -18.05 12.88 -5.90
N ALA A 57 -17.12 12.09 -5.35
CA ALA A 57 -15.82 11.86 -5.96
C ALA A 57 -15.95 11.09 -7.29
N PRO A 58 -15.12 11.41 -8.30
CA PRO A 58 -14.98 10.54 -9.47
C PRO A 58 -14.58 9.12 -9.04
N ILE A 59 -15.33 8.12 -9.51
CA ILE A 59 -15.03 6.71 -9.22
C ILE A 59 -13.94 6.19 -10.14
N LEU A 60 -12.91 5.56 -9.57
CA LEU A 60 -11.84 4.96 -10.36
C LEU A 60 -12.29 3.64 -11.01
N HIS A 61 -13.02 2.82 -10.24
CA HIS A 61 -13.41 1.47 -10.59
C HIS A 61 -14.90 1.27 -10.41
N GLU A 62 -15.63 1.10 -11.51
CA GLU A 62 -17.11 0.99 -11.52
C GLU A 62 -17.67 -0.24 -10.77
N ASN A 63 -16.82 -1.27 -10.63
CA ASN A 63 -17.16 -2.55 -10.00
C ASN A 63 -16.50 -2.74 -8.62
N LEU A 64 -15.79 -1.72 -8.11
CA LEU A 64 -15.19 -1.82 -6.78
C LEU A 64 -16.27 -1.70 -5.71
N THR A 65 -16.25 -2.64 -4.78
CA THR A 65 -17.08 -2.63 -3.57
C THR A 65 -16.21 -2.69 -2.33
N THR A 66 -16.71 -2.13 -1.22
CA THR A 66 -15.98 -2.13 0.05
C THR A 66 -16.03 -3.50 0.72
N MET A 67 -14.85 -4.04 1.02
CA MET A 67 -14.68 -5.26 1.83
C MET A 67 -14.50 -4.90 3.31
N PHE A 68 -15.41 -5.36 4.17
CA PHE A 68 -15.33 -5.16 5.62
C PHE A 68 -14.67 -6.35 6.33
N ARG A 69 -13.78 -6.12 7.31
CA ARG A 69 -13.22 -7.20 8.13
C ARG A 69 -12.86 -6.77 9.55
N THR A 70 -13.01 -7.69 10.49
CA THR A 70 -12.57 -7.58 11.89
C THR A 70 -11.42 -8.54 12.15
N GLY A 71 -10.20 -8.12 11.79
CA GLY A 71 -8.97 -8.91 11.96
C GLY A 71 -7.97 -8.76 10.81
N ASN A 72 -6.68 -8.86 11.13
CA ASN A 72 -5.61 -8.54 10.17
C ASN A 72 -5.59 -9.48 8.96
N PHE A 73 -5.82 -10.77 9.22
CA PHE A 73 -5.82 -11.83 8.21
C PHE A 73 -7.21 -12.45 8.01
N ALA A 74 -8.25 -11.81 8.56
CA ALA A 74 -9.61 -12.27 8.39
C ALA A 74 -10.03 -12.11 6.93
N ARG A 75 -10.76 -13.10 6.41
CA ARG A 75 -11.48 -12.95 5.15
C ARG A 75 -12.58 -11.92 5.37
N GLY A 76 -12.58 -10.86 4.58
CA GLY A 76 -13.61 -9.82 4.67
C GLY A 76 -14.90 -10.22 3.97
N ASP A 77 -15.98 -9.55 4.37
CA ASP A 77 -17.30 -9.63 3.77
C ASP A 77 -17.51 -8.45 2.81
N ASP A 78 -18.12 -8.73 1.65
CA ASP A 78 -18.48 -7.69 0.69
C ASP A 78 -19.72 -6.95 1.19
N THR A 79 -19.59 -5.65 1.43
CA THR A 79 -20.70 -4.80 1.88
C THR A 79 -21.65 -4.41 0.75
N GLY A 80 -21.24 -4.57 -0.50
CA GLY A 80 -21.96 -4.08 -1.68
C GLY A 80 -21.93 -2.56 -1.86
N ILE A 81 -21.30 -1.81 -0.95
CA ILE A 81 -21.15 -0.36 -1.05
C ILE A 81 -20.13 -0.07 -2.16
N LYS A 82 -20.57 0.67 -3.17
CA LYS A 82 -19.71 1.10 -4.29
C LYS A 82 -19.06 2.44 -3.97
N GLY A 83 -17.80 2.60 -4.39
CA GLY A 83 -17.07 3.85 -4.25
C GLY A 83 -15.56 3.62 -4.35
N ASN A 84 -14.78 4.61 -3.91
CA ASN A 84 -13.32 4.51 -3.90
C ASN A 84 -12.78 3.84 -2.62
N ILE A 85 -13.64 3.46 -1.67
CA ILE A 85 -13.24 2.70 -0.48
C ILE A 85 -13.25 1.21 -0.84
N ALA A 86 -12.07 0.64 -1.03
CA ALA A 86 -11.90 -0.77 -1.37
C ALA A 86 -12.03 -1.69 -0.14
N GLY A 87 -11.65 -1.19 1.04
CA GLY A 87 -11.65 -1.99 2.25
C GLY A 87 -11.86 -1.15 3.50
N HIS A 88 -12.51 -1.73 4.49
CA HIS A 88 -12.67 -1.21 5.83
C HIS A 88 -12.29 -2.29 6.83
N VAL A 89 -11.30 -2.00 7.65
CA VAL A 89 -10.84 -2.85 8.74
C VAL A 89 -11.26 -2.20 10.04
N GLN A 90 -11.83 -2.99 10.95
CA GLN A 90 -12.19 -2.51 12.28
C GLN A 90 -11.59 -3.41 13.36
N ALA A 91 -11.00 -2.78 14.38
CA ALA A 91 -10.67 -3.43 15.65
C ALA A 91 -11.39 -2.68 16.78
N ALA A 92 -12.10 -3.42 17.62
CA ALA A 92 -12.88 -2.85 18.71
C ALA A 92 -12.75 -3.71 19.95
N GLN A 93 -12.62 -3.06 21.12
CA GLN A 93 -12.55 -3.70 22.41
C GLN A 93 -13.25 -2.80 23.44
N GLY A 94 -14.01 -3.40 24.36
CA GLY A 94 -14.70 -2.65 25.41
C GLY A 94 -15.76 -1.68 24.87
N ASP A 95 -15.97 -0.57 25.58
CA ASP A 95 -16.87 0.52 25.20
C ASP A 95 -16.09 1.83 25.17
N VAL A 96 -15.74 2.28 23.97
CA VAL A 96 -14.91 3.47 23.76
C VAL A 96 -15.58 4.74 24.29
N GLU A 97 -16.91 4.85 24.23
CA GLU A 97 -17.65 6.01 24.73
C GLU A 97 -17.64 6.04 26.26
N GLU A 98 -17.81 4.88 26.90
CA GLU A 98 -17.71 4.78 28.35
C GLU A 98 -16.29 5.07 28.84
N GLY A 99 -15.26 4.57 28.15
CA GLY A 99 -13.87 4.89 28.46
C GLY A 99 -13.56 6.39 28.35
N PHE A 100 -14.10 7.10 27.35
CA PHE A 100 -13.93 8.55 27.26
C PHE A 100 -14.64 9.32 28.37
N LYS A 101 -15.77 8.84 28.92
CA LYS A 101 -16.40 9.47 30.09
C LYS A 101 -15.57 9.36 31.37
N GLN A 102 -14.70 8.35 31.44
CA GLN A 102 -13.79 8.12 32.57
C GLN A 102 -12.47 8.88 32.42
N ALA A 103 -12.23 9.53 31.27
CA ALA A 103 -11.03 10.32 31.05
C ALA A 103 -11.20 11.74 31.61
N ASP A 104 -10.17 12.21 32.32
CA ASP A 104 -10.07 13.59 32.79
C ASP A 104 -9.48 14.51 31.71
N ILE A 105 -8.58 13.96 30.88
CA ILE A 105 -7.93 14.66 29.77
C ILE A 105 -8.14 13.87 28.49
N ILE A 106 -8.64 14.55 27.45
CA ILE A 106 -8.80 13.99 26.12
C ILE A 106 -8.01 14.86 25.14
N VAL A 107 -7.20 14.21 24.31
CA VAL A 107 -6.48 14.85 23.20
C VAL A 107 -6.91 14.21 21.90
N GLU A 108 -7.20 15.05 20.91
CA GLU A 108 -7.60 14.64 19.56
C GLU A 108 -6.78 15.42 18.53
N ARG A 109 -6.18 14.71 17.58
CA ARG A 109 -5.38 15.29 16.51
C ARG A 109 -5.70 14.66 15.17
N GLU A 110 -5.72 15.50 14.14
CA GLU A 110 -5.73 15.09 12.75
C GLU A 110 -4.33 15.29 12.16
N LEU A 111 -3.81 14.24 11.51
CA LEU A 111 -2.47 14.21 10.93
C LEU A 111 -2.53 13.66 9.51
N THR A 112 -1.69 14.19 8.64
CA THR A 112 -1.55 13.71 7.26
C THR A 112 -0.11 13.33 6.96
N THR A 113 0.10 12.23 6.23
CA THR A 113 1.40 11.89 5.65
C THR A 113 1.32 11.89 4.12
N SER A 114 2.44 12.14 3.47
CA SER A 114 2.55 12.04 2.01
C SER A 114 2.96 10.64 1.57
N MET A 115 2.67 10.28 0.32
CA MET A 115 3.31 9.14 -0.32
C MET A 115 4.82 9.39 -0.45
N VAL A 116 5.63 8.42 -0.03
CA VAL A 116 7.09 8.49 -0.13
C VAL A 116 7.62 7.20 -0.75
N HIS A 117 8.49 7.32 -1.75
CA HIS A 117 9.11 6.18 -2.40
C HIS A 117 10.34 5.68 -1.60
N GLN A 118 10.60 4.37 -1.65
CA GLN A 118 11.60 3.66 -0.84
C GLN A 118 13.05 4.09 -1.14
N GLY A 119 13.28 4.71 -2.29
CA GLY A 119 14.53 5.38 -2.62
C GLY A 119 15.74 4.49 -2.92
N TYR A 120 15.56 3.17 -3.06
CA TYR A 120 16.64 2.23 -3.44
C TYR A 120 17.40 2.71 -4.70
N ILE A 121 18.72 2.54 -4.73
CA ILE A 121 19.59 3.15 -5.76
C ILE A 121 19.45 2.43 -7.10
N GLU A 122 19.46 1.10 -7.08
CA GLU A 122 19.31 0.28 -8.28
C GLU A 122 17.85 0.33 -8.80
N PRO A 123 17.60 0.77 -10.03
CA PRO A 123 16.26 0.71 -10.63
C PRO A 123 15.72 -0.72 -10.77
N PHE A 124 14.46 -0.85 -11.18
CA PHE A 124 13.94 -2.16 -11.61
C PHE A 124 14.64 -2.60 -12.91
N ALA A 125 15.06 -3.86 -12.92
CA ALA A 125 15.68 -4.51 -14.06
C ALA A 125 15.19 -5.95 -14.14
N ALA A 126 14.79 -6.37 -15.34
CA ALA A 126 14.33 -7.71 -15.61
C ALA A 126 14.71 -8.13 -17.03
N THR A 127 15.08 -9.40 -17.18
CA THR A 127 15.25 -10.05 -18.47
C THR A 127 14.36 -11.27 -18.50
N ALA A 128 13.58 -11.43 -19.56
CA ALA A 128 12.75 -12.61 -19.77
C ALA A 128 13.20 -13.33 -21.03
N PHE A 129 13.21 -14.66 -20.98
CA PHE A 129 13.35 -15.51 -22.14
C PHE A 129 12.24 -16.55 -22.15
N TRP A 130 11.36 -16.45 -23.14
CA TRP A 130 10.33 -17.44 -23.41
C TRP A 130 10.84 -18.39 -24.50
N SER A 131 11.20 -19.61 -24.12
CA SER A 131 11.79 -20.58 -25.04
C SER A 131 10.74 -21.20 -25.98
N PRO A 132 11.16 -21.76 -27.14
CA PRO A 132 10.25 -22.38 -28.09
C PRO A 132 9.44 -23.58 -27.54
N ASP A 133 9.86 -24.19 -26.43
CA ASP A 133 9.16 -25.29 -25.75
C ASP A 133 8.24 -24.81 -24.60
N ASP A 134 7.86 -23.53 -24.62
CA ASP A 134 6.96 -22.86 -23.66
C ASP A 134 7.45 -22.89 -22.20
N HIS A 135 8.77 -22.87 -21.99
CA HIS A 135 9.36 -22.54 -20.70
C HIS A 135 9.72 -21.05 -20.65
N LEU A 136 9.33 -20.39 -19.55
CA LEU A 136 9.66 -19.00 -19.31
C LEU A 136 10.70 -18.90 -18.21
N THR A 137 11.85 -18.30 -18.50
CA THR A 137 12.80 -17.89 -17.47
C THR A 137 12.82 -16.37 -17.34
N ILE A 138 12.66 -15.88 -16.11
CA ILE A 138 12.72 -14.46 -15.76
C ILE A 138 13.90 -14.28 -14.79
N TRP A 139 14.86 -13.43 -15.15
CA TRP A 139 15.90 -12.95 -14.24
C TRP A 139 15.53 -11.54 -13.79
N ALA A 140 15.35 -11.33 -12.49
CA ALA A 140 14.84 -10.06 -11.97
C ALA A 140 15.50 -9.65 -10.66
N SER A 141 15.64 -8.33 -10.47
CA SER A 141 15.93 -7.72 -9.17
C SER A 141 14.64 -7.71 -8.34
N THR A 142 14.40 -8.76 -7.56
CA THR A 142 13.16 -8.98 -6.80
C THR A 142 13.44 -9.46 -5.38
N GLN A 143 12.57 -9.11 -4.43
CA GLN A 143 12.55 -9.64 -3.06
C GLN A 143 11.59 -10.84 -2.90
N ASN A 144 10.83 -11.20 -3.93
CA ASN A 144 9.77 -12.20 -3.84
C ASN A 144 9.64 -13.03 -5.13
N ALA A 145 10.62 -13.89 -5.38
CA ALA A 145 10.66 -14.72 -6.60
C ALA A 145 9.42 -15.62 -6.76
N PHE A 146 8.90 -16.19 -5.67
CA PHE A 146 7.73 -17.07 -5.71
C PHE A 146 6.43 -16.32 -6.00
N GLY A 147 6.19 -15.18 -5.34
CA GLY A 147 5.04 -14.35 -5.64
C GLY A 147 5.06 -13.82 -7.07
N MET A 148 6.24 -13.38 -7.54
CA MET A 148 6.43 -12.97 -8.94
C MET A 148 6.13 -14.11 -9.92
N ARG A 149 6.54 -15.34 -9.61
CA ARG A 149 6.21 -16.53 -10.42
C ARG A 149 4.71 -16.75 -10.49
N ALA A 150 4.01 -16.68 -9.37
CA ALA A 150 2.56 -16.83 -9.31
C ALA A 150 1.83 -15.71 -10.08
N THR A 151 2.29 -14.46 -9.97
CA THR A 151 1.76 -13.33 -10.75
C THR A 151 1.99 -13.53 -12.25
N ALA A 152 3.21 -13.89 -12.66
CA ALA A 152 3.50 -14.16 -14.08
C ALA A 152 2.66 -15.32 -14.62
N SER A 153 2.45 -16.38 -13.82
CA SER A 153 1.55 -17.49 -14.17
C SER A 153 0.13 -17.00 -14.43
N ALA A 154 -0.42 -16.22 -13.50
CA ALA A 154 -1.79 -15.71 -13.60
C ALA A 154 -2.00 -14.77 -14.80
N ILE A 155 -1.01 -13.93 -15.11
CA ILE A 155 -1.09 -12.95 -16.21
C ILE A 155 -0.87 -13.61 -17.57
N LEU A 156 0.13 -14.49 -17.68
CA LEU A 156 0.57 -15.06 -18.96
C LEU A 156 -0.17 -16.34 -19.34
N GLY A 157 -0.99 -16.89 -18.43
CA GLY A 157 -1.73 -18.14 -18.65
C GLY A 157 -0.84 -19.38 -18.73
N LEU A 158 0.37 -19.32 -18.15
CA LEU A 158 1.30 -20.45 -18.06
C LEU A 158 1.17 -21.14 -16.69
N PRO A 159 1.25 -22.49 -16.60
CA PRO A 159 1.40 -23.15 -15.32
C PRO A 159 2.68 -22.70 -14.61
N GLU A 160 2.65 -22.52 -13.29
CA GLU A 160 3.84 -22.14 -12.51
C GLU A 160 5.05 -23.08 -12.74
N SER A 161 4.82 -24.37 -13.00
CA SER A 161 5.88 -25.35 -13.30
C SER A 161 6.63 -25.06 -14.60
N ARG A 162 6.08 -24.24 -15.49
CA ARG A 162 6.70 -23.77 -16.73
C ARG A 162 7.42 -22.44 -16.56
N ILE A 163 7.36 -21.83 -15.39
CA ILE A 163 7.97 -20.53 -15.11
C ILE A 163 9.08 -20.67 -14.07
N LYS A 164 10.28 -20.21 -14.42
CA LYS A 164 11.41 -20.09 -13.52
C LYS A 164 11.72 -18.62 -13.29
N VAL A 165 11.60 -18.17 -12.05
CA VAL A 165 12.09 -16.85 -11.63
C VAL A 165 13.43 -17.02 -10.94
N VAL A 166 14.46 -16.39 -11.48
CA VAL A 166 15.81 -16.32 -10.91
C VAL A 166 15.96 -14.94 -10.29
N GLN A 167 16.00 -14.91 -8.97
CA GLN A 167 16.35 -13.71 -8.23
C GLN A 167 17.83 -13.40 -8.44
N LEU A 168 18.11 -12.21 -8.97
CA LEU A 168 19.47 -11.67 -9.09
C LEU A 168 19.83 -10.83 -7.86
N GLU A 169 21.07 -10.34 -7.81
CA GLU A 169 21.51 -9.38 -6.80
C GLU A 169 20.55 -8.17 -6.76
N VAL A 170 20.17 -7.75 -5.55
CA VAL A 170 19.18 -6.68 -5.33
C VAL A 170 19.87 -5.48 -4.69
N GLY A 171 20.00 -4.38 -5.42
CA GLY A 171 20.59 -3.11 -5.00
C GLY A 171 19.67 -2.25 -4.12
N GLY A 172 19.05 -2.88 -3.12
CA GLY A 172 18.06 -2.28 -2.22
C GLY A 172 16.62 -2.45 -2.71
N GLY A 173 15.67 -2.44 -1.77
CA GLY A 173 14.25 -2.57 -2.09
C GLY A 173 13.34 -2.03 -0.99
N PHE A 174 13.68 -2.30 0.28
CA PHE A 174 12.96 -1.80 1.46
C PHE A 174 11.46 -2.10 1.46
N GLY A 175 11.05 -3.18 0.76
CA GLY A 175 9.67 -3.60 0.56
C GLY A 175 9.15 -3.33 -0.87
N GLY A 176 9.70 -2.35 -1.58
CA GLY A 176 9.20 -1.91 -2.89
C GLY A 176 9.46 -2.92 -4.02
N LYS A 177 10.48 -3.77 -3.90
CA LYS A 177 10.85 -4.80 -4.89
C LYS A 177 10.20 -6.16 -4.63
N GLY A 178 9.14 -6.22 -3.81
CA GLY A 178 8.35 -7.44 -3.60
C GLY A 178 7.33 -7.73 -4.70
N THR A 179 7.06 -6.75 -5.56
CA THR A 179 6.07 -6.82 -6.65
C THR A 179 6.77 -6.67 -8.00
N GLY A 180 6.30 -7.40 -9.02
CA GLY A 180 6.70 -7.22 -10.42
C GLY A 180 5.83 -6.20 -11.14
N TYR A 181 6.35 -5.63 -12.23
CA TYR A 181 5.69 -4.63 -13.07
C TYR A 181 5.90 -4.92 -14.55
N MET A 182 7.16 -5.12 -14.96
CA MET A 182 7.56 -5.19 -16.37
C MET A 182 7.93 -6.61 -16.81
N GLU A 183 8.01 -7.55 -15.87
CA GLU A 183 8.39 -8.94 -16.14
C GLU A 183 7.39 -9.65 -17.07
N PRO A 184 6.06 -9.52 -16.90
CA PRO A 184 5.11 -10.11 -17.85
C PRO A 184 5.21 -9.48 -19.25
N VAL A 185 5.46 -8.17 -19.32
CA VAL A 185 5.65 -7.45 -20.59
C VAL A 185 6.91 -7.95 -21.31
N ALA A 186 8.04 -8.03 -20.62
CA ALA A 186 9.28 -8.58 -21.15
C ALA A 186 9.09 -10.02 -21.65
N ALA A 187 8.33 -10.85 -20.91
CA ALA A 187 8.03 -12.21 -21.30
C ALA A 187 7.22 -12.28 -22.61
N LEU A 188 6.17 -11.48 -22.75
CA LEU A 188 5.36 -11.42 -23.98
C LEU A 188 6.16 -10.92 -25.18
N LEU A 189 6.98 -9.89 -24.99
CA LEU A 189 7.88 -9.39 -26.03
C LEU A 189 8.91 -10.45 -26.43
N SER A 190 9.46 -11.19 -25.46
CA SER A 190 10.37 -12.31 -25.72
C SER A 190 9.71 -13.42 -26.54
N LYS A 191 8.47 -13.78 -26.20
CA LYS A 191 7.68 -14.75 -26.97
C LYS A 191 7.46 -14.30 -28.41
N LYS A 192 7.12 -13.02 -28.62
CA LYS A 192 6.85 -12.45 -29.95
C LYS A 192 8.11 -12.34 -30.81
N SER A 193 9.25 -12.02 -30.21
CA SER A 193 10.53 -11.83 -30.91
C SER A 193 11.35 -13.12 -31.06
N ALA A 194 11.00 -14.18 -30.32
CA ALA A 194 11.78 -15.40 -30.15
C ALA A 194 13.21 -15.13 -29.64
N ALA A 195 13.41 -14.03 -28.91
CA ALA A 195 14.68 -13.60 -28.35
C ALA A 195 14.53 -13.20 -26.87
N PRO A 196 15.59 -13.27 -26.05
CA PRO A 196 15.56 -12.67 -24.72
C PRO A 196 15.27 -11.17 -24.79
N VAL A 197 14.37 -10.69 -23.94
CA VAL A 197 14.03 -9.26 -23.84
C VAL A 197 14.39 -8.76 -22.46
N LYS A 198 15.18 -7.68 -22.43
CA LYS A 198 15.59 -6.98 -21.22
C LYS A 198 14.89 -5.63 -21.15
N ILE A 199 14.31 -5.33 -19.99
CA ILE A 199 13.78 -4.01 -19.64
C ILE A 199 14.55 -3.52 -18.42
N VAL A 200 14.93 -2.24 -18.43
CA VAL A 200 15.52 -1.54 -17.28
C VAL A 200 14.80 -0.22 -17.18
N MET A 201 14.16 0.05 -16.04
CA MET A 201 13.55 1.35 -15.80
C MET A 201 14.64 2.39 -15.57
N THR A 202 14.44 3.57 -16.13
CA THR A 202 15.12 4.79 -15.70
C THR A 202 14.70 5.16 -14.28
N ARG A 203 15.47 6.05 -13.64
CA ARG A 203 15.11 6.51 -12.29
C ARG A 203 13.76 7.25 -12.27
N LYS A 204 13.43 7.99 -13.33
CA LYS A 204 12.16 8.69 -13.46
C LYS A 204 10.99 7.70 -13.51
N GLU A 205 11.09 6.69 -14.36
CA GLU A 205 10.08 5.64 -14.48
C GLU A 205 9.90 4.85 -13.18
N VAL A 206 10.95 4.63 -12.39
CA VAL A 206 10.81 4.04 -11.06
C VAL A 206 9.89 4.88 -10.16
N PHE A 207 10.07 6.20 -10.12
CA PHE A 207 9.23 7.05 -9.27
C PHE A 207 7.79 7.23 -9.79
N GLU A 208 7.60 7.21 -11.11
CA GLU A 208 6.29 7.44 -11.74
C GLU A 208 5.49 6.14 -11.94
N GLY A 209 6.15 5.02 -12.22
CA GLY A 209 5.52 3.76 -12.62
C GLY A 209 5.55 2.66 -11.56
N THR A 210 6.17 2.89 -10.40
CA THR A 210 6.21 1.92 -9.29
C THR A 210 5.58 2.49 -8.03
N GLY A 211 5.37 1.62 -7.03
CA GLY A 211 4.59 1.98 -5.86
C GLY A 211 5.38 2.59 -4.69
N PRO A 212 5.06 3.82 -4.27
CA PRO A 212 5.51 4.37 -2.99
C PRO A 212 4.75 3.75 -1.80
N THR A 213 5.10 4.14 -0.57
CA THR A 213 4.19 3.92 0.57
C THR A 213 2.95 4.80 0.49
N SER A 214 1.91 4.44 1.25
CA SER A 214 0.70 5.24 1.37
C SER A 214 0.94 6.59 2.03
N GLY A 215 0.39 7.63 1.41
CA GLY A 215 -0.04 8.82 2.13
C GLY A 215 -1.27 8.47 2.96
N THR A 216 -1.45 9.15 4.08
CA THR A 216 -2.56 8.87 4.99
C THR A 216 -3.20 10.15 5.50
N PHE A 217 -4.47 10.03 5.85
CA PHE A 217 -5.15 10.94 6.77
C PHE A 217 -5.52 10.13 8.01
N MET A 218 -5.18 10.64 9.18
CA MET A 218 -5.41 9.96 10.45
C MET A 218 -6.01 10.93 11.44
N ARG A 219 -6.96 10.45 12.23
CA ARG A 219 -7.50 11.15 13.39
C ARG A 219 -7.35 10.26 14.60
N CYS A 220 -6.53 10.68 15.54
CA CYS A 220 -6.21 9.92 16.75
C CYS A 220 -6.74 10.68 17.96
N LYS A 221 -7.57 10.00 18.75
CA LYS A 221 -8.16 10.52 19.98
C LYS A 221 -7.82 9.57 21.12
N ILE A 222 -7.17 10.08 22.16
CA ILE A 222 -6.80 9.28 23.34
C ILE A 222 -7.25 10.04 24.60
N GLY A 223 -7.86 9.31 25.53
CA GLY A 223 -8.32 9.82 26.81
C GLY A 223 -7.58 9.15 27.96
N VAL A 224 -7.14 9.94 28.94
CA VAL A 224 -6.47 9.48 30.16
C VAL A 224 -7.13 10.05 31.41
N ASP A 225 -6.99 9.37 32.54
CA ASP A 225 -7.27 9.96 33.86
C ASP A 225 -6.11 10.87 34.34
N ASN A 226 -6.33 11.61 35.42
CA ASN A 226 -5.31 12.47 36.04
C ASN A 226 -4.09 11.69 36.58
N ASP A 227 -4.23 10.39 36.83
CA ASP A 227 -3.12 9.52 37.21
C ASP A 227 -2.28 9.05 36.00
N GLY A 228 -2.73 9.36 34.78
CA GLY A 228 -2.05 9.05 33.52
C GLY A 228 -2.34 7.66 32.97
N TYR A 229 -3.40 6.98 33.40
CA TYR A 229 -3.86 5.73 32.79
C TYR A 229 -4.78 5.99 31.60
N ILE A 230 -4.50 5.33 30.47
CA ILE A 230 -5.34 5.40 29.28
C ILE A 230 -6.67 4.71 29.54
N LYS A 231 -7.77 5.45 29.32
CA LYS A 231 -9.14 4.95 29.47
C LYS A 231 -9.79 4.57 28.16
N ALA A 232 -9.47 5.31 27.09
CA ALA A 232 -9.99 5.03 25.77
C ALA A 232 -9.06 5.54 24.66
N ALA A 233 -9.09 4.86 23.52
CA ALA A 233 -8.50 5.34 22.28
C ALA A 233 -9.42 5.09 21.09
N HIS A 234 -9.61 6.12 20.26
CA HIS A 234 -10.30 6.03 18.98
C HIS A 234 -9.36 6.50 17.88
N ILE A 235 -9.08 5.63 16.91
CA ILE A 235 -8.24 5.96 15.76
C ILE A 235 -9.03 5.73 14.48
N TYR A 236 -9.19 6.78 13.69
CA TYR A 236 -9.63 6.72 12.31
C TYR A 236 -8.41 6.87 11.40
N MET A 237 -8.25 6.01 10.41
CA MET A 237 -7.13 6.07 9.47
C MET A 237 -7.57 5.73 8.04
N ALA A 238 -7.31 6.63 7.11
CA ALA A 238 -7.54 6.41 5.69
C ALA A 238 -6.19 6.35 4.98
N TYR A 239 -5.93 5.25 4.28
CA TYR A 239 -4.70 5.01 3.53
C TYR A 239 -4.98 5.16 2.04
N GLU A 240 -4.16 5.95 1.38
CA GLU A 240 -4.12 5.95 -0.08
C GLU A 240 -3.56 4.62 -0.57
N ALA A 241 -4.31 3.91 -1.42
CA ALA A 241 -3.90 2.67 -2.10
C ALA A 241 -3.19 2.93 -3.42
N GLY A 242 -3.25 4.18 -3.91
CA GLY A 242 -3.02 4.48 -5.31
C GLY A 242 -4.15 3.93 -6.17
N ALA A 243 -3.85 3.68 -7.44
CA ALA A 243 -4.85 3.38 -8.44
C ALA A 243 -5.55 2.03 -8.25
N TYR A 244 -5.03 1.14 -7.40
CA TYR A 244 -5.60 -0.18 -7.16
C TYR A 244 -5.58 -0.53 -5.67
N PRO A 245 -6.55 -1.32 -5.17
CA PRO A 245 -6.61 -1.72 -3.77
C PRO A 245 -5.34 -2.42 -3.26
N GLY A 246 -5.19 -2.42 -1.94
CA GLY A 246 -4.11 -3.12 -1.24
C GLY A 246 -3.14 -2.22 -0.49
N SER A 247 -3.59 -1.07 0.02
CA SER A 247 -2.80 -0.30 0.98
C SER A 247 -2.58 -1.09 2.29
N PRO A 248 -1.53 -0.79 3.08
CA PRO A 248 -1.16 -1.57 4.26
C PRO A 248 -2.00 -1.22 5.50
N VAL A 249 -3.32 -1.04 5.36
CA VAL A 249 -4.22 -0.65 6.44
C VAL A 249 -4.08 -1.55 7.66
N GLY A 250 -4.08 -2.87 7.47
CA GLY A 250 -3.94 -3.82 8.58
C GLY A 250 -2.59 -3.69 9.30
N GLY A 251 -1.53 -3.39 8.55
CA GLY A 251 -0.22 -3.11 9.14
C GLY A 251 -0.20 -1.83 9.97
N GLY A 252 -1.09 -0.87 9.71
CA GLY A 252 -1.27 0.31 10.55
C GLY A 252 -2.23 0.11 11.70
N ALA A 253 -3.43 -0.43 11.42
CA ALA A 253 -4.59 -0.46 12.32
C ALA A 253 -4.39 -1.37 13.54
N PHE A 254 -3.94 -2.61 13.33
CA PHE A 254 -3.77 -3.55 14.45
C PHE A 254 -2.64 -3.12 15.38
N PRO A 255 -1.39 -2.93 14.92
CA PRO A 255 -0.32 -2.58 15.85
C PRO A 255 -0.38 -1.13 16.38
N ALA A 256 -1.29 -0.27 15.91
CA ALA A 256 -1.35 1.16 16.27
C ALA A 256 -1.28 1.41 17.78
N LEU A 257 -2.02 0.61 18.55
CA LEU A 257 -2.13 0.74 20.01
C LEU A 257 -1.38 -0.38 20.75
N GLY A 258 -0.71 -1.28 20.04
CA GLY A 258 -0.18 -2.54 20.59
C GLY A 258 0.92 -2.37 21.65
N ALA A 259 1.51 -1.17 21.78
CA ALA A 259 2.47 -0.86 22.82
C ALA A 259 1.82 -0.58 24.19
N TYR A 260 0.51 -0.30 24.22
CA TYR A 260 -0.21 0.16 25.40
C TYR A 260 -1.35 -0.76 25.79
N LYS A 261 -1.53 -0.95 27.09
CA LYS A 261 -2.70 -1.61 27.67
C LYS A 261 -3.87 -0.63 27.69
N ILE A 262 -4.89 -0.91 26.89
CA ILE A 262 -6.07 -0.07 26.77
C ILE A 262 -7.31 -0.97 26.72
N ASP A 263 -8.24 -0.76 27.65
CA ASP A 263 -9.41 -1.63 27.77
C ASP A 263 -10.52 -1.28 26.76
N ASN A 264 -10.60 0.00 26.36
CA ASN A 264 -11.65 0.51 25.49
C ASN A 264 -11.06 1.13 24.22
N ILE A 265 -11.21 0.47 23.08
CA ILE A 265 -10.69 0.98 21.81
C ILE A 265 -11.70 0.86 20.67
N LEU A 266 -11.55 1.77 19.71
CA LEU A 266 -12.11 1.65 18.37
C LEU A 266 -11.06 2.09 17.36
N VAL A 267 -10.72 1.23 16.42
CA VAL A 267 -9.81 1.53 15.32
C VAL A 267 -10.52 1.23 14.01
N ASP A 268 -10.71 2.26 13.19
CA ASP A 268 -11.28 2.19 11.86
C ASP A 268 -10.22 2.53 10.82
N GLY A 269 -9.91 1.56 9.96
CA GLY A 269 -8.92 1.70 8.90
C GLY A 269 -9.53 1.51 7.51
N TYR A 270 -9.23 2.40 6.57
CA TYR A 270 -9.79 2.41 5.22
C TYR A 270 -8.71 2.28 4.14
N ASP A 271 -8.93 1.38 3.18
CA ASP A 271 -8.14 1.21 1.96
C ASP A 271 -8.82 1.99 0.84
N VAL A 272 -8.24 3.11 0.39
CA VAL A 272 -8.91 4.07 -0.49
C VAL A 272 -8.12 4.26 -1.78
N VAL A 273 -8.76 4.00 -2.93
CA VAL A 273 -8.12 4.19 -4.23
C VAL A 273 -8.09 5.66 -4.65
N VAL A 274 -6.97 6.09 -5.24
CA VAL A 274 -6.72 7.45 -5.75
C VAL A 274 -5.89 7.38 -7.04
N ASN A 275 -5.88 8.43 -7.87
CA ASN A 275 -5.19 8.47 -9.16
C ASN A 275 -3.66 8.68 -9.03
N LYS A 276 -3.01 7.85 -8.22
CA LYS A 276 -1.55 7.77 -8.00
C LYS A 276 -1.06 6.33 -8.26
N PRO A 277 0.25 6.08 -8.45
CA PRO A 277 0.75 4.71 -8.60
C PRO A 277 0.32 3.82 -7.42
N LYS A 278 0.00 2.55 -7.71
CA LYS A 278 -0.41 1.59 -6.68
C LYS A 278 0.65 1.51 -5.58
N THR A 279 0.25 1.69 -4.33
CA THR A 279 1.19 1.64 -3.20
C THR A 279 1.83 0.28 -3.00
N GLN A 280 3.01 0.29 -2.40
CA GLN A 280 3.78 -0.89 -2.05
C GLN A 280 4.30 -0.80 -0.63
N SER A 281 4.88 -1.91 -0.18
CA SER A 281 5.52 -1.97 1.12
C SER A 281 6.70 -1.00 1.20
N TYR A 282 6.74 -0.25 2.29
CA TYR A 282 7.90 0.52 2.73
C TYR A 282 8.11 0.13 4.19
N ARG A 283 9.25 -0.52 4.47
CA ARG A 283 9.78 -0.93 5.78
C ARG A 283 8.84 -0.69 6.96
N ALA A 284 8.24 -1.77 7.47
CA ALA A 284 7.13 -1.77 8.43
C ALA A 284 5.84 -1.17 7.81
N PRO A 285 5.28 -1.78 6.75
CA PRO A 285 4.20 -1.17 5.98
C PRO A 285 2.98 -0.82 6.85
N GLY A 286 2.62 0.46 6.89
CA GLY A 286 1.49 1.02 7.65
C GLY A 286 1.82 1.42 9.09
N GLN A 287 2.82 0.80 9.73
CA GLN A 287 3.14 1.03 11.14
C GLN A 287 3.71 2.44 11.42
N PRO A 288 4.67 2.98 10.64
CA PRO A 288 5.20 4.32 10.89
C PRO A 288 4.11 5.40 10.87
N GLN A 289 3.12 5.29 9.97
CA GLN A 289 2.02 6.23 9.90
C GLN A 289 1.17 6.20 11.18
N SER A 290 0.69 5.01 11.59
CA SER A 290 -0.13 4.90 12.80
C SER A 290 0.65 5.24 14.07
N ALA A 291 1.90 4.81 14.19
CA ALA A 291 2.79 5.17 15.29
C ALA A 291 3.00 6.69 15.37
N HIS A 292 3.20 7.38 14.24
CA HIS A 292 3.33 8.83 14.24
C HIS A 292 2.08 9.52 14.81
N ALA A 293 0.88 9.06 14.45
CA ALA A 293 -0.36 9.62 14.98
C ALA A 293 -0.52 9.37 16.49
N VAL A 294 -0.33 8.12 16.93
CA VAL A 294 -0.50 7.73 18.34
C VAL A 294 0.53 8.39 19.23
N GLU A 295 1.81 8.33 18.86
CA GLU A 295 2.90 8.85 19.69
C GLU A 295 2.89 10.37 19.80
N THR A 296 2.39 11.08 18.77
CA THR A 296 2.17 12.54 18.86
C THR A 296 1.12 12.87 19.92
N VAL A 297 0.00 12.13 19.93
CA VAL A 297 -1.06 12.33 20.93
C VAL A 297 -0.57 11.96 22.33
N MET A 298 0.22 10.89 22.47
CA MET A 298 0.81 10.49 23.75
C MET A 298 1.74 11.56 24.34
N ASP A 299 2.60 12.18 23.52
CA ASP A 299 3.48 13.26 23.99
C ASP A 299 2.67 14.48 24.45
N GLU A 300 1.65 14.89 23.68
CA GLU A 300 0.80 16.02 24.08
C GLU A 300 -0.01 15.74 25.36
N ILE A 301 -0.41 14.49 25.59
CA ILE A 301 -1.05 14.08 26.84
C ILE A 301 -0.06 14.22 28.01
N ALA A 302 1.18 13.76 27.85
CA ALA A 302 2.22 13.90 28.87
C ALA A 302 2.45 15.38 29.24
N GLU A 303 2.53 16.26 28.24
CA GLU A 303 2.64 17.71 28.44
C GLU A 303 1.46 18.28 29.24
N LYS A 304 0.23 17.89 28.91
CA LYS A 304 -0.98 18.36 29.62
C LYS A 304 -1.07 17.87 31.05
N LEU A 305 -0.58 16.66 31.33
CA LEU A 305 -0.49 16.12 32.69
C LEU A 305 0.69 16.70 33.48
N GLY A 306 1.67 17.32 32.81
CA GLY A 306 2.95 17.67 33.42
C GLY A 306 3.76 16.43 33.83
N MET A 307 3.56 15.31 33.12
CA MET A 307 4.22 14.03 33.35
C MET A 307 5.39 13.86 32.39
N ASP A 308 6.44 13.15 32.80
CA ASP A 308 7.49 12.75 31.87
C ASP A 308 6.92 11.82 30.78
N PRO A 309 7.22 12.06 29.50
CA PRO A 309 6.64 11.30 28.40
C PRO A 309 7.05 9.81 28.40
N MET A 310 8.21 9.46 28.97
CA MET A 310 8.62 8.07 29.13
C MET A 310 7.90 7.42 30.32
N GLU A 311 7.71 8.15 31.41
CA GLU A 311 6.92 7.68 32.56
C GLU A 311 5.47 7.34 32.15
N LEU A 312 4.81 8.22 31.38
CA LEU A 312 3.46 7.96 30.87
C LEU A 312 3.41 6.66 30.04
N ARG A 313 4.39 6.44 29.17
CA ARG A 313 4.46 5.24 28.32
C ARG A 313 4.69 3.98 29.14
N LEU A 314 5.66 4.00 30.07
CA LEU A 314 5.95 2.86 30.94
C LEU A 314 4.75 2.51 31.83
N LYS A 315 4.02 3.51 32.33
CA LYS A 315 2.81 3.31 33.13
C LYS A 315 1.72 2.56 32.36
N ASN A 316 1.62 2.79 31.04
CA ASN A 316 0.60 2.19 30.19
C ASN A 316 1.12 1.02 29.33
N ALA A 317 2.38 0.62 29.49
CA ALA A 317 2.96 -0.43 28.65
C ALA A 317 2.23 -1.77 28.85
N VAL A 318 2.13 -2.56 27.78
CA VAL A 318 1.67 -3.95 27.87
C VAL A 318 2.67 -4.82 28.65
N HIS A 319 2.15 -5.77 29.41
CA HIS A 319 2.91 -6.75 30.18
C HIS A 319 2.59 -8.19 29.76
N GLU A 320 3.42 -9.14 30.18
CA GLU A 320 3.13 -10.56 29.95
C GLU A 320 1.77 -10.93 30.55
N GLY A 321 0.92 -11.55 29.72
CA GLY A 321 -0.45 -11.93 30.09
C GLY A 321 -1.52 -10.88 29.76
N ASP A 322 -1.14 -9.67 29.37
CA ASP A 322 -2.10 -8.72 28.81
C ASP A 322 -2.58 -9.19 27.43
N MET A 323 -3.85 -8.91 27.13
CA MET A 323 -4.43 -9.14 25.81
C MET A 323 -3.96 -8.03 24.86
N SER A 324 -3.63 -8.42 23.61
CA SER A 324 -3.43 -7.43 22.55
C SER A 324 -4.70 -6.59 22.40
N PRO A 325 -4.61 -5.24 22.32
CA PRO A 325 -5.78 -4.38 22.20
C PRO A 325 -6.51 -4.56 20.85
N THR A 326 -5.86 -5.15 19.84
CA THR A 326 -6.39 -5.34 18.48
C THR A 326 -6.13 -6.75 17.93
#